data_AF-A0A1Y4L4Z9-F1
#
_entry.id   AF-A0A1Y4L4Z9-F1
#
_cell.length_a   1.000
_cell.length_b   1.000
_cell.length_c   1.000
_cell.angle_alpha   90.00
_cell.angle_beta   90.00
_cell.angle_gamma   90.00
#
_symmetry.space_group_name_H-M   'P 1'
#
loop_
_entity.id
_entity.type
_entity.pdbx_description
1 polymer ?
#
loop_
_entity_poly.entity_id
_entity_poly.type
_entity_poly.pdbx_seq_one_letter_code
_entity_poly.pdbx_strand_id
1 'polypeptide(L)'
;MRKKAIGFMLAVVYGICVLTACGNGQTAENGAQNDVQVEQAVQTSPITLAAADAVIDGYSYNAEGVQTDTAYDAENQAIVCFGEHSDVQYTVPDIQEGSYDIYVSLSKTTYAFASTPVNITVHDDTSVVRSNLNSCAKDMSDLYEMGIFLAKEDVTLKSGDTITLTGNPGLENMRDGKMLSLMPSLGNVYLYPANSDVAVGYGEGKVETEEAVDESDALSGLNIAWLGSSVTFGMDGNGYAVADAIADNHAATKSYKYAIAGTKLITDKPSSYVERMKQIDPEQAFDLFVVQFSTNDATEKSAVGTVSGSKEMDSFDTMTVTGALEYIIAYIGETWNCPVAIYTNTRYDSPEYTEMMTIIPEIQQKWGVTVIDLWNNDDMNQTIESGEAEKYMIDSIHPNTLGYTEWWTPVFEDALAKMV
;
A
#
# COMPACT_ATOMS: atom_id res chain seq x y z
N MET A 1 59.80 -26.36 -27.71
CA MET A 1 59.84 -25.47 -26.54
C MET A 1 58.82 -24.35 -26.75
N ARG A 2 57.88 -24.24 -25.81
CA ARG A 2 56.98 -23.14 -25.42
C ARG A 2 56.40 -22.18 -26.50
N LYS A 3 55.08 -22.22 -26.60
CA LYS A 3 54.19 -21.08 -26.91
C LYS A 3 53.09 -21.01 -25.83
N LYS A 4 52.83 -19.83 -25.27
CA LYS A 4 51.60 -19.31 -24.63
C LYS A 4 51.86 -17.80 -24.36
N ALA A 5 51.23 -16.88 -25.10
CA ALA A 5 49.95 -16.19 -24.82
C ALA A 5 50.08 -15.23 -23.60
N ILE A 6 50.30 -13.91 -23.80
CA ILE A 6 49.33 -12.79 -23.96
C ILE A 6 48.42 -12.70 -22.71
N GLY A 7 48.47 -11.68 -21.84
CA GLY A 7 48.22 -10.23 -21.98
C GLY A 7 47.01 -9.91 -21.06
N PHE A 8 46.81 -8.80 -20.35
CA PHE A 8 47.22 -7.40 -20.46
C PHE A 8 46.93 -6.72 -19.09
N MET A 9 47.67 -5.67 -18.72
CA MET A 9 47.39 -4.80 -17.58
C MET A 9 47.48 -3.33 -18.04
N LEU A 10 46.65 -2.48 -17.43
CA LEU A 10 46.41 -1.04 -17.63
C LEU A 10 47.60 -0.17 -18.08
N ALA A 11 47.30 0.89 -18.86
CA ALA A 11 47.76 2.25 -18.55
C ALA A 11 46.97 3.34 -19.31
N VAL A 12 46.63 4.36 -18.53
CA VAL A 12 46.03 5.68 -18.83
C VAL A 12 46.92 6.54 -19.74
N VAL A 13 46.34 7.32 -20.66
CA VAL A 13 46.90 8.61 -21.10
C VAL A 13 45.79 9.64 -21.42
N TYR A 14 45.97 10.82 -20.83
CA TYR A 14 45.26 12.10 -20.99
C TYR A 14 45.25 12.64 -22.42
N GLY A 15 44.21 13.41 -22.79
CA GLY A 15 44.21 14.25 -23.98
C GLY A 15 43.33 15.49 -23.83
N ILE A 16 43.93 16.64 -23.54
CA ILE A 16 43.35 17.98 -23.74
C ILE A 16 44.06 18.63 -24.93
N CYS A 17 43.27 19.35 -25.75
CA CYS A 17 43.58 20.51 -26.62
C CYS A 17 43.13 20.29 -28.06
N VAL A 18 42.13 21.06 -28.52
CA VAL A 18 42.25 21.88 -29.74
C VAL A 18 41.43 23.17 -29.57
N LEU A 19 42.13 24.30 -29.63
CA LEU A 19 41.57 25.61 -30.00
C LEU A 19 41.91 25.84 -31.47
N THR A 20 40.93 26.23 -32.29
CA THR A 20 41.08 27.28 -33.31
C THR A 20 39.72 27.72 -33.84
N ALA A 21 39.43 29.01 -33.68
CA ALA A 21 38.38 29.74 -34.37
C ALA A 21 38.95 30.41 -35.64
N CYS A 22 38.14 30.50 -36.70
CA CYS A 22 37.89 31.68 -37.56
C CYS A 22 37.41 31.28 -38.98
N GLY A 23 36.36 31.94 -39.48
CA GLY A 23 36.25 32.28 -40.91
C GLY A 23 34.94 31.99 -41.64
N ASN A 24 34.00 32.95 -41.57
CA ASN A 24 32.98 33.38 -42.54
C ASN A 24 32.48 32.45 -43.67
N GLY A 25 31.16 32.27 -43.71
CA GLY A 25 30.39 32.00 -44.93
C GLY A 25 28.88 32.10 -44.67
N GLN A 26 28.24 33.15 -45.18
CA GLN A 26 26.78 33.32 -45.18
C GLN A 26 26.13 32.31 -46.13
N THR A 27 25.14 31.56 -45.66
CA THR A 27 23.89 31.27 -46.38
C THR A 27 22.81 30.92 -45.36
N ALA A 28 21.68 31.62 -45.45
CA ALA A 28 20.52 31.45 -44.60
C ALA A 28 19.72 30.21 -45.00
N GLU A 29 19.37 29.35 -44.05
CA GLU A 29 18.21 28.45 -44.12
C GLU A 29 17.57 28.33 -42.74
N ASN A 30 16.25 28.49 -42.71
CA ASN A 30 15.39 28.42 -41.55
C ASN A 30 15.33 26.99 -40.99
N GLY A 31 15.57 26.83 -39.71
CA GLY A 31 15.23 25.62 -38.95
C GLY A 31 15.12 25.97 -37.48
N ALA A 32 13.89 26.12 -36.98
CA ALA A 32 13.63 26.26 -35.57
C ALA A 32 13.98 24.95 -34.86
N GLN A 33 15.08 24.93 -34.11
CA GLN A 33 15.34 23.90 -33.12
C GLN A 33 14.74 24.38 -31.80
N ASN A 34 13.66 23.72 -31.40
CA ASN A 34 13.17 23.75 -30.04
C ASN A 34 14.22 23.08 -29.15
N ASP A 35 15.00 23.86 -28.44
CA ASP A 35 15.78 23.40 -27.29
C ASP A 35 14.77 23.04 -26.18
N VAL A 36 14.39 21.77 -26.12
CA VAL A 36 13.78 21.19 -24.91
C VAL A 36 14.92 21.08 -23.90
N GLN A 37 14.98 22.04 -22.97
CA GLN A 37 15.74 21.86 -21.75
C GLN A 37 15.06 20.74 -20.96
N VAL A 38 15.71 19.57 -20.93
CA VAL A 38 15.42 18.56 -19.93
C VAL A 38 15.98 19.11 -18.62
N GLU A 39 15.10 19.68 -17.79
CA GLU A 39 15.42 19.99 -16.40
C GLU A 39 15.75 18.66 -15.71
N GLN A 40 17.02 18.47 -15.37
CA GLN A 40 17.41 17.40 -14.46
C GLN A 40 16.88 17.77 -13.08
N ALA A 41 15.99 16.94 -12.53
CA ALA A 41 15.51 17.04 -11.16
C ALA A 41 16.72 17.21 -10.21
N VAL A 42 16.74 18.32 -9.48
CA VAL A 42 17.76 18.58 -8.47
C VAL A 42 17.40 17.72 -7.27
N GLN A 43 18.02 16.54 -7.15
CA GLN A 43 17.94 15.73 -5.94
C GLN A 43 18.59 16.51 -4.79
N THR A 44 17.79 17.25 -4.02
CA THR A 44 18.24 17.80 -2.74
C THR A 44 18.42 16.62 -1.80
N SER A 45 19.64 16.42 -1.29
CA SER A 45 19.88 15.36 -0.30
C SER A 45 18.94 15.57 0.90
N PRO A 46 18.25 14.53 1.38
CA PRO A 46 17.33 14.67 2.50
C PRO A 46 18.08 15.01 3.79
N ILE A 47 17.33 15.57 4.75
CA ILE A 47 17.73 15.51 6.15
C ILE A 47 17.40 14.10 6.65
N THR A 48 18.41 13.38 7.13
CA THR A 48 18.24 12.02 7.63
C THR A 48 18.17 12.03 9.15
N LEU A 49 17.10 11.45 9.71
CA LEU A 49 16.99 11.12 11.12
C LEU A 49 17.35 9.63 11.23
N ALA A 50 18.55 9.36 11.76
CA ALA A 50 19.11 8.02 11.73
C ALA A 50 18.40 7.10 12.72
N ALA A 51 18.14 5.85 12.31
CA ALA A 51 17.59 4.80 13.18
C ALA A 51 18.42 4.58 14.46
N ALA A 52 19.73 4.79 14.38
CA ALA A 52 20.66 4.67 15.50
C ALA A 52 20.47 5.74 16.59
N ASP A 53 19.88 6.88 16.23
CA ASP A 53 19.68 8.03 17.12
C ASP A 53 18.25 8.10 17.69
N ALA A 54 17.39 7.15 17.32
CA ALA A 54 16.01 7.08 17.78
C ALA A 54 15.93 6.74 19.28
N VAL A 55 14.91 7.29 19.95
CA VAL A 55 14.46 6.81 21.25
C VAL A 55 13.49 5.67 21.00
N ILE A 56 13.82 4.48 21.51
CA ILE A 56 13.09 3.24 21.24
C ILE A 56 12.54 2.69 22.55
N ASP A 57 11.25 2.38 22.57
CA ASP A 57 10.57 1.66 23.65
C ASP A 57 9.65 0.57 23.09
N GLY A 58 9.34 -0.42 23.93
CA GLY A 58 8.42 -1.49 23.58
C GLY A 58 9.07 -2.80 23.16
N TYR A 59 8.26 -3.68 22.60
CA TYR A 59 8.65 -5.06 22.29
C TYR A 59 7.81 -5.64 21.15
N SER A 60 8.28 -6.77 20.62
CA SER A 60 7.49 -7.65 19.76
C SER A 60 7.91 -9.10 19.98
N TYR A 61 7.60 -9.99 19.04
CA TYR A 61 7.97 -11.41 19.09
C TYR A 61 8.96 -11.74 17.98
N ASN A 62 10.09 -12.35 18.35
CA ASN A 62 11.11 -12.79 17.41
C ASN A 62 10.70 -14.07 16.66
N ALA A 63 11.55 -14.56 15.75
CA ALA A 63 11.30 -15.75 14.94
C ALA A 63 11.11 -17.04 15.77
N GLU A 64 11.64 -17.09 16.99
CA GLU A 64 11.45 -18.20 17.92
C GLU A 64 10.12 -18.13 18.68
N GLY A 65 9.40 -17.01 18.58
CA GLY A 65 8.18 -16.69 19.30
C GLY A 65 8.39 -16.17 20.72
N VAL A 66 9.58 -15.64 20.99
CA VAL A 66 9.95 -15.07 22.29
C VAL A 66 9.74 -13.57 22.24
N GLN A 67 9.05 -13.05 23.25
CA GLN A 67 8.92 -11.62 23.46
C GLN A 67 10.30 -11.01 23.63
N THR A 68 10.64 -10.05 22.78
CA THR A 68 11.97 -9.43 22.70
C THR A 68 11.79 -7.92 22.57
N ASP A 69 12.62 -7.16 23.28
CA ASP A 69 12.58 -5.71 23.24
C ASP A 69 12.87 -5.22 21.81
N THR A 70 12.15 -4.17 21.41
CA THR A 70 12.45 -3.45 20.18
C THR A 70 13.78 -2.72 20.36
N ALA A 71 14.71 -2.89 19.42
CA ALA A 71 16.06 -2.36 19.58
C ALA A 71 16.73 -2.06 18.25
N TYR A 72 17.68 -1.12 18.27
CA TYR A 72 18.56 -0.87 17.14
C TYR A 72 19.62 -1.98 17.03
N ASP A 73 19.70 -2.60 15.86
CA ASP A 73 20.73 -3.55 15.49
C ASP A 73 21.76 -2.89 14.58
N ALA A 74 22.99 -2.74 15.11
CA ALA A 74 24.09 -2.09 14.40
C ALA A 74 24.62 -2.92 13.22
N GLU A 75 24.45 -4.24 13.22
CA GLU A 75 24.89 -5.09 12.11
C GLU A 75 24.02 -4.87 10.87
N ASN A 76 22.71 -4.80 11.08
CA ASN A 76 21.72 -4.61 10.02
C ASN A 76 21.33 -3.15 9.79
N GLN A 77 21.83 -2.23 10.63
CA GLN A 77 21.53 -0.79 10.60
C GLN A 77 20.03 -0.50 10.63
N ALA A 78 19.29 -1.27 11.44
CA ALA A 78 17.84 -1.26 11.48
C ALA A 78 17.33 -1.40 12.91
N ILE A 79 16.13 -0.89 13.19
CA ILE A 79 15.39 -1.19 14.40
C ILE A 79 14.63 -2.49 14.17
N VAL A 80 15.02 -3.51 14.92
CA VAL A 80 14.51 -4.88 14.80
C VAL A 80 13.54 -5.20 15.93
N CYS A 81 12.75 -6.25 15.73
CA CYS A 81 11.68 -6.64 16.65
C CYS A 81 10.70 -5.48 16.92
N PHE A 82 10.43 -4.69 15.89
CA PHE A 82 9.37 -3.70 15.87
C PHE A 82 8.01 -4.40 15.77
N GLY A 83 7.01 -3.91 16.50
CA GLY A 83 5.75 -4.59 16.76
C GLY A 83 4.61 -3.66 17.11
N GLU A 84 3.46 -4.27 17.42
CA GLU A 84 2.23 -3.57 17.83
C GLU A 84 2.38 -2.82 19.16
N HIS A 85 3.43 -3.14 19.92
CA HIS A 85 3.75 -2.55 21.22
C HIS A 85 5.00 -1.68 21.19
N SER A 86 5.49 -1.33 20.00
CA SER A 86 6.71 -0.53 19.82
C SER A 86 6.39 0.94 19.58
N ASP A 87 7.19 1.81 20.18
CA ASP A 87 7.24 3.25 19.92
C ASP A 87 8.68 3.64 19.56
N VAL A 88 8.84 4.26 18.39
CA VAL A 88 10.13 4.74 17.89
C VAL A 88 10.03 6.22 17.61
N GLN A 89 10.71 7.01 18.41
CA GLN A 89 10.68 8.47 18.33
C GLN A 89 12.00 9.04 17.79
N TYR A 90 11.88 9.94 16.84
CA TYR A 90 12.97 10.73 16.28
C TYR A 90 12.79 12.20 16.67
N THR A 91 13.89 12.88 16.98
CA THR A 91 13.91 14.34 17.17
C THR A 91 14.42 15.00 15.89
N VAL A 92 13.66 15.95 15.36
CA VAL A 92 14.06 16.75 14.19
C VAL A 92 15.31 17.56 14.55
N PRO A 93 16.42 17.44 13.78
CA PRO A 93 17.67 18.13 14.08
C PRO A 93 17.56 19.63 13.77
N ASP A 94 18.69 20.34 13.84
CA ASP A 94 18.72 21.75 13.43
C ASP A 94 18.41 21.90 11.94
N ILE A 95 17.22 22.41 11.63
CA ILE A 95 16.71 22.64 10.27
C ILE A 95 16.16 24.05 10.13
N GLN A 96 15.93 24.49 8.89
CA GLN A 96 15.12 25.68 8.65
C GLN A 96 13.65 25.31 8.84
N GLU A 97 12.91 26.09 9.62
CA GLU A 97 11.45 25.91 9.71
C GLU A 97 10.80 26.07 8.33
N GLY A 98 9.99 25.10 7.93
CA GLY A 98 9.41 25.02 6.59
C GLY A 98 8.58 23.77 6.40
N SER A 99 8.08 23.57 5.18
CA SER A 99 7.28 22.40 4.83
C SER A 99 8.13 21.26 4.27
N TYR A 100 7.86 20.05 4.75
CA TYR A 100 8.60 18.84 4.44
C TYR A 100 7.69 17.65 4.18
N ASP A 101 8.06 16.82 3.21
CA ASP A 101 7.54 15.47 3.08
C ASP A 101 8.40 14.52 3.91
N ILE A 102 7.73 13.64 4.65
CA ILE A 102 8.34 12.68 5.55
C ILE A 102 8.27 11.30 4.91
N TYR A 103 9.43 10.69 4.72
CA TYR A 103 9.55 9.32 4.24
C TYR A 103 10.15 8.43 5.32
N VAL A 104 9.71 7.19 5.37
CA VAL A 104 10.23 6.18 6.29
C VAL A 104 10.82 5.02 5.52
N SER A 105 11.91 4.49 6.05
CA SER A 105 12.53 3.30 5.51
C SER A 105 11.97 2.05 6.20
N LEU A 106 11.46 1.10 5.41
CA LEU A 106 10.92 -0.16 5.92
C LEU A 106 11.63 -1.33 5.25
N SER A 107 12.00 -2.34 6.03
CA SER A 107 12.63 -3.54 5.49
C SER A 107 11.63 -4.39 4.70
N LYS A 108 12.12 -5.40 3.98
CA LYS A 108 11.27 -6.52 3.55
C LYS A 108 10.78 -7.30 4.77
N THR A 109 9.77 -8.14 4.58
CA THR A 109 9.23 -9.02 5.62
C THR A 109 9.43 -10.48 5.25
N THR A 110 9.38 -11.39 6.23
CA THR A 110 9.44 -12.84 5.91
C THR A 110 8.24 -13.29 5.09
N TYR A 111 7.09 -12.65 5.29
CA TYR A 111 5.90 -12.80 4.47
C TYR A 111 5.07 -11.51 4.57
N ALA A 112 4.84 -10.85 3.43
CA ALA A 112 4.05 -9.63 3.39
C ALA A 112 2.56 -9.92 3.66
N PHE A 113 1.98 -9.29 4.67
CA PHE A 113 0.60 -9.51 5.13
C PHE A 113 -0.27 -8.25 5.14
N ALA A 114 0.30 -7.08 4.89
CA ALA A 114 -0.41 -5.81 5.02
C ALA A 114 0.17 -4.72 4.13
N SER A 115 -0.69 -3.75 3.77
CA SER A 115 -0.30 -2.51 3.10
C SER A 115 -0.13 -1.33 4.06
N THR A 116 -0.42 -1.51 5.36
CA THR A 116 -0.44 -0.44 6.37
C THR A 116 0.18 -0.88 7.71
N PRO A 117 1.46 -1.29 7.73
CA PRO A 117 2.11 -1.88 8.90
C PRO A 117 2.44 -0.88 10.02
N VAL A 118 2.53 0.41 9.70
CA VAL A 118 3.09 1.45 10.58
C VAL A 118 2.16 2.66 10.58
N ASN A 119 2.05 3.34 11.72
CA ASN A 119 1.53 4.70 11.81
C ASN A 119 2.67 5.68 12.07
N ILE A 120 2.49 6.91 11.60
CA ILE A 120 3.34 8.06 11.91
C ILE A 120 2.53 9.09 12.69
N THR A 121 3.13 9.67 13.72
CA THR A 121 2.55 10.77 14.49
C THR A 121 3.49 11.97 14.50
N VAL A 122 2.98 13.13 14.13
CA VAL A 122 3.68 14.43 14.17
C VAL A 122 2.70 15.49 14.68
N HIS A 123 3.09 16.29 15.67
CA HIS A 123 2.23 17.34 16.25
C HIS A 123 0.84 16.85 16.72
N ASP A 124 0.79 15.65 17.32
CA ASP A 124 -0.44 14.96 17.74
C ASP A 124 -1.38 14.53 16.59
N ASP A 125 -0.95 14.70 15.34
CA ASP A 125 -1.65 14.19 14.15
C ASP A 125 -1.07 12.84 13.73
N THR A 126 -1.91 11.81 13.75
CA THR A 126 -1.55 10.43 13.44
C THR A 126 -2.14 10.01 12.10
N SER A 127 -1.30 9.50 11.21
CA SER A 127 -1.72 8.94 9.93
C SER A 127 -1.08 7.58 9.68
N VAL A 128 -1.78 6.75 8.91
CA VAL A 128 -1.27 5.46 8.49
C VAL A 128 -0.22 5.58 7.39
N VAL A 129 0.89 4.85 7.52
CA VAL A 129 1.91 4.76 6.49
C VAL A 129 1.54 3.63 5.53
N ARG A 130 1.25 3.99 4.29
CA ARG A 130 0.99 3.03 3.21
C ARG A 130 2.31 2.50 2.66
N SER A 131 2.41 1.19 2.52
CA SER A 131 3.61 0.54 2.00
C SER A 131 3.26 -0.72 1.22
N ASN A 132 3.75 -0.82 -0.01
CA ASN A 132 3.75 -2.07 -0.77
C ASN A 132 4.92 -2.94 -0.29
N LEU A 133 4.76 -3.56 0.89
CA LEU A 133 5.79 -4.41 1.47
C LEU A 133 6.07 -5.63 0.60
N ASN A 134 7.36 -5.92 0.42
CA ASN A 134 7.79 -7.12 -0.27
C ASN A 134 8.18 -8.20 0.75
N SER A 135 7.87 -9.45 0.39
CA SER A 135 8.47 -10.60 1.06
C SER A 135 9.95 -10.69 0.68
N CYS A 136 10.81 -11.06 1.63
CA CYS A 136 12.21 -11.34 1.39
C CYS A 136 12.38 -12.69 0.65
N ALA A 137 13.58 -12.94 0.14
CA ALA A 137 13.99 -14.23 -0.37
C ALA A 137 13.83 -15.32 0.70
N LYS A 138 13.63 -16.56 0.28
CA LYS A 138 13.41 -17.71 1.19
C LYS A 138 14.59 -17.98 2.13
N ASP A 139 15.80 -17.58 1.73
CA ASP A 139 17.00 -17.66 2.56
C ASP A 139 17.22 -16.44 3.46
N MET A 140 16.29 -15.48 3.42
CA MET A 140 16.27 -14.22 4.19
C MET A 140 17.49 -13.31 3.94
N SER A 141 18.22 -13.53 2.84
CA SER A 141 19.45 -12.79 2.52
C SER A 141 19.24 -11.29 2.29
N ASP A 142 18.02 -10.90 1.91
CA ASP A 142 17.61 -9.52 1.64
C ASP A 142 16.55 -9.01 2.62
N LEU A 143 16.38 -9.66 3.79
CA LEU A 143 15.37 -9.29 4.78
C LEU A 143 15.50 -7.81 5.20
N TYR A 144 16.73 -7.34 5.40
CA TYR A 144 17.05 -5.96 5.77
C TYR A 144 17.29 -5.04 4.56
N GLU A 145 16.93 -5.47 3.35
CA GLU A 145 16.84 -4.55 2.23
C GLU A 145 15.72 -3.55 2.49
N MET A 146 16.09 -2.27 2.50
CA MET A 146 15.23 -1.17 2.87
C MET A 146 14.55 -0.56 1.65
N GLY A 147 13.23 -0.44 1.70
CA GLY A 147 12.45 0.41 0.80
C GLY A 147 12.16 1.77 1.43
N ILE A 148 11.92 2.78 0.62
CA ILE A 148 11.54 4.14 1.07
C ILE A 148 10.05 4.35 0.77
N PHE A 149 9.28 4.76 1.76
CA PHE A 149 7.84 4.95 1.64
C PHE A 149 7.43 6.31 2.16
N LEU A 150 6.56 6.99 1.42
CA LEU A 150 5.96 8.24 1.87
C LEU A 150 5.09 7.97 3.09
N ALA A 151 5.35 8.69 4.18
CA ALA A 151 4.61 8.56 5.43
C ALA A 151 3.64 9.73 5.65
N LYS A 152 4.06 10.96 5.30
CA LYS A 152 3.22 12.16 5.41
C LYS A 152 3.73 13.26 4.49
N GLU A 153 2.83 13.99 3.84
CA GLU A 153 3.14 15.08 2.91
C GLU A 153 2.92 16.44 3.57
N ASP A 154 3.64 17.45 3.07
CA ASP A 154 3.45 18.89 3.38
C ASP A 154 3.37 19.22 4.89
N VAL A 155 4.23 18.60 5.68
CA VAL A 155 4.28 18.80 7.14
C VAL A 155 5.17 19.99 7.46
N THR A 156 4.62 21.01 8.13
CA THR A 156 5.45 22.12 8.66
C THR A 156 6.29 21.61 9.83
N LEU A 157 7.62 21.60 9.68
CA LEU A 157 8.55 21.13 10.73
C LEU A 157 9.51 22.24 11.14
N LYS A 158 9.94 22.19 12.41
CA LYS A 158 11.05 22.98 12.95
C LYS A 158 11.98 22.12 13.82
N SER A 159 13.17 22.64 14.11
CA SER A 159 14.13 21.98 14.99
C SER A 159 13.51 21.62 16.35
N GLY A 160 13.74 20.40 16.81
CA GLY A 160 13.24 19.89 18.08
C GLY A 160 11.81 19.33 18.04
N ASP A 161 11.11 19.39 16.90
CA ASP A 161 9.87 18.64 16.74
C ASP A 161 10.13 17.12 16.82
N THR A 162 9.10 16.36 17.16
CA THR A 162 9.17 14.90 17.31
C THR A 162 8.36 14.21 16.23
N ILE A 163 8.94 13.15 15.67
CA ILE A 163 8.26 12.23 14.75
C ILE A 163 8.26 10.86 15.43
N THR A 164 7.08 10.28 15.64
CA THR A 164 6.93 8.96 16.28
C THR A 164 6.35 7.95 15.30
N LEU A 165 6.95 6.75 15.24
CA LEU A 165 6.46 5.60 14.49
C LEU A 165 5.98 4.50 15.44
N THR A 166 4.78 3.98 15.19
CA THR A 166 4.18 2.89 15.99
C THR A 166 3.68 1.76 15.09
N GLY A 167 3.76 0.52 15.55
CA GLY A 167 3.30 -0.64 14.78
C GLY A 167 1.77 -0.75 14.79
N ASN A 168 1.18 -0.99 13.63
CA ASN A 168 -0.25 -1.25 13.52
C ASN A 168 -0.66 -2.66 13.93
N PRO A 169 -1.80 -2.82 14.61
CA PRO A 169 -2.29 -4.12 15.02
C PRO A 169 -2.65 -5.02 13.82
N GLY A 170 -2.61 -6.34 14.05
CA GLY A 170 -3.02 -7.37 13.08
C GLY A 170 -1.86 -8.08 12.39
N LEU A 171 -0.62 -7.74 12.71
CA LEU A 171 0.59 -8.33 12.13
C LEU A 171 1.33 -9.24 13.11
N GLU A 172 0.91 -9.30 14.37
CA GLU A 172 1.36 -10.30 15.34
C GLU A 172 0.31 -11.41 15.47
N ASN A 173 0.67 -12.62 15.04
CA ASN A 173 -0.28 -13.73 14.95
C ASN A 173 0.33 -15.05 15.41
N MET A 174 -0.53 -15.93 15.94
CA MET A 174 -0.14 -17.28 16.34
C MET A 174 0.09 -18.16 15.09
N ARG A 175 1.32 -18.69 14.94
CA ARG A 175 1.69 -19.69 13.93
C ARG A 175 2.41 -20.85 14.58
N ASP A 176 1.96 -22.07 14.31
CA ASP A 176 2.55 -23.31 14.85
C ASP A 176 2.78 -23.28 16.38
N GLY A 177 1.84 -22.66 17.12
CA GLY A 177 1.91 -22.54 18.58
C GLY A 177 2.84 -21.46 19.11
N LYS A 178 3.36 -20.58 18.24
CA LYS A 178 4.22 -19.44 18.59
C LYS A 178 3.59 -18.13 18.14
N MET A 179 3.70 -17.09 18.95
CA MET A 179 3.37 -15.75 18.50
C MET A 179 4.51 -15.24 17.64
N LEU A 180 4.25 -14.79 16.41
CA LEU A 180 5.26 -14.25 15.51
C LEU A 180 4.83 -12.88 15.02
N SER A 181 5.79 -11.97 14.88
CA SER A 181 5.59 -10.68 14.23
C SER A 181 5.89 -10.77 12.73
N LEU A 182 4.99 -10.23 11.92
CA LEU A 182 5.12 -10.08 10.47
C LEU A 182 5.44 -8.62 10.08
N MET A 183 5.80 -7.81 11.07
CA MET A 183 6.19 -6.42 10.88
C MET A 183 7.51 -6.29 10.11
N PRO A 184 7.68 -5.21 9.33
CA PRO A 184 9.00 -4.84 8.84
C PRO A 184 9.87 -4.34 9.99
N SER A 185 11.19 -4.41 9.81
CA SER A 185 12.14 -3.61 10.60
C SER A 185 12.10 -2.16 10.12
N LEU A 186 12.37 -1.22 11.01
CA LEU A 186 12.42 0.21 10.67
C LEU A 186 13.85 0.64 10.36
N GLY A 187 14.01 1.40 9.29
CA GLY A 187 15.23 2.13 8.98
C GLY A 187 15.13 3.60 9.38
N ASN A 188 15.84 4.46 8.65
CA ASN A 188 15.85 5.90 8.91
C ASN A 188 14.52 6.57 8.53
N VAL A 189 14.33 7.78 9.05
CA VAL A 189 13.34 8.75 8.56
C VAL A 189 14.06 9.81 7.73
N TYR A 190 13.45 10.21 6.61
CA TYR A 190 13.99 11.21 5.70
C TYR A 190 13.03 12.38 5.57
N LEU A 191 13.55 13.59 5.69
CA LEU A 191 12.81 14.82 5.42
C LEU A 191 13.30 15.40 4.11
N TYR A 192 12.39 15.52 3.14
CA TYR A 192 12.62 16.24 1.91
C TYR A 192 11.80 17.53 1.94
N PRO A 193 12.27 18.63 1.31
CA PRO A 193 11.39 19.78 1.06
C PRO A 193 10.10 19.31 0.39
N ALA A 194 8.95 19.85 0.79
CA ALA A 194 7.66 19.41 0.25
C ALA A 194 7.60 19.45 -1.29
N ASN A 195 6.98 18.45 -1.91
CA ASN A 195 6.88 18.20 -3.35
C ASN A 195 8.22 17.89 -4.04
N SER A 196 9.17 17.28 -3.31
CA SER A 196 10.40 16.80 -3.93
C SER A 196 10.16 15.53 -4.74
N ASP A 197 10.84 15.40 -5.88
CA ASP A 197 10.90 14.15 -6.64
C ASP A 197 11.71 13.09 -5.87
N VAL A 198 11.03 12.17 -5.20
CA VAL A 198 11.67 11.11 -4.40
C VAL A 198 11.40 9.74 -5.00
N ALA A 199 12.45 8.96 -5.19
CA ALA A 199 12.31 7.55 -5.58
C ALA A 199 11.81 6.73 -4.39
N VAL A 200 10.64 6.10 -4.54
CA VAL A 200 9.99 5.28 -3.50
C VAL A 200 9.98 3.80 -3.87
N GLY A 201 9.81 2.94 -2.86
CA GLY A 201 9.87 1.49 -2.97
C GLY A 201 11.25 0.89 -2.67
N TYR A 202 11.40 -0.40 -2.96
CA TYR A 202 12.64 -1.16 -2.77
C TYR A 202 13.60 -1.02 -3.97
N GLY A 203 14.87 -1.39 -3.78
CA GLY A 203 15.90 -1.32 -4.81
C GLY A 203 16.25 0.12 -5.20
N GLU A 204 16.29 0.41 -6.50
CA GLU A 204 16.50 1.79 -7.00
C GLU A 204 15.26 2.68 -6.82
N GLY A 205 14.13 2.10 -6.42
CA GLY A 205 12.84 2.79 -6.32
C GLY A 205 12.31 3.29 -7.66
N LYS A 206 11.23 4.06 -7.61
CA LYS A 206 10.69 4.82 -8.75
C LYS A 206 10.28 6.19 -8.27
N VAL A 207 10.63 7.24 -9.01
CA VAL A 207 10.01 8.55 -8.81
C VAL A 207 8.60 8.44 -9.36
N GLU A 208 7.61 8.71 -8.52
CA GLU A 208 6.22 8.76 -8.96
C GLU A 208 6.07 9.95 -9.91
N THR A 209 5.67 9.68 -11.15
CA THR A 209 5.37 10.71 -12.14
C THR A 209 3.87 10.91 -12.20
N GLU A 210 3.43 12.17 -12.19
CA GLU A 210 2.04 12.46 -12.52
C GLU A 210 1.82 12.19 -14.00
N GLU A 211 1.05 11.13 -14.28
CA GLU A 211 0.63 10.81 -15.62
C GLU A 211 -0.51 11.74 -16.06
N ALA A 212 -0.52 12.13 -17.33
CA ALA A 212 -1.56 12.99 -17.86
C ALA A 212 -2.90 12.25 -17.89
N VAL A 213 -3.96 12.92 -17.41
CA VAL A 213 -5.32 12.40 -17.46
C VAL A 213 -5.76 12.17 -18.91
N ASP A 214 -6.23 10.97 -19.21
CA ASP A 214 -6.85 10.60 -20.47
C ASP A 214 -8.37 10.69 -20.34
N GLU A 215 -8.97 11.74 -20.88
CA GLU A 215 -10.42 11.99 -20.87
C GLU A 215 -11.24 10.89 -21.59
N SER A 216 -10.61 10.00 -22.36
CA SER A 216 -11.29 8.86 -22.97
C SER A 216 -11.35 7.61 -22.09
N ASP A 217 -10.58 7.61 -21.00
CA ASP A 217 -10.54 6.57 -19.99
C ASP A 217 -11.28 7.05 -18.72
N ALA A 218 -12.42 6.43 -18.44
CA ALA A 218 -13.29 6.83 -17.33
C ALA A 218 -12.62 6.73 -15.94
N LEU A 219 -11.60 5.88 -15.79
CA LEU A 219 -10.92 5.73 -14.50
C LEU A 219 -9.68 6.64 -14.37
N SER A 220 -9.25 7.27 -15.46
CA SER A 220 -8.05 8.10 -15.50
C SER A 220 -8.15 9.29 -14.54
N GLY A 221 -7.09 9.51 -13.75
CA GLY A 221 -7.02 10.62 -12.80
C GLY A 221 -7.74 10.39 -11.47
N LEU A 222 -8.39 9.25 -11.26
CA LEU A 222 -9.11 8.96 -10.02
C LEU A 222 -8.19 8.51 -8.88
N ASN A 223 -8.53 8.90 -7.66
CA ASN A 223 -7.98 8.40 -6.41
C ASN A 223 -8.95 7.38 -5.79
N ILE A 224 -8.57 6.10 -5.76
CA ILE A 224 -9.44 5.00 -5.34
C ILE A 224 -8.92 4.37 -4.05
N ALA A 225 -9.72 4.38 -2.99
CA ALA A 225 -9.42 3.67 -1.75
C ALA A 225 -9.88 2.21 -1.81
N TRP A 226 -9.06 1.30 -1.27
CA TRP A 226 -9.32 -0.14 -1.25
C TRP A 226 -9.19 -0.70 0.17
N LEU A 227 -10.32 -0.95 0.84
CA LEU A 227 -10.36 -1.48 2.20
C LEU A 227 -10.67 -2.98 2.19
N GLY A 228 -9.77 -3.78 2.77
CA GLY A 228 -10.08 -5.19 2.96
C GLY A 228 -9.02 -6.06 3.62
N SER A 229 -8.95 -7.33 3.23
CA SER A 229 -8.12 -8.35 3.87
C SER A 229 -7.16 -8.98 2.87
N SER A 230 -6.95 -10.30 2.94
CA SER A 230 -5.96 -11.02 2.13
C SER A 230 -6.17 -10.88 0.63
N VAL A 231 -7.43 -10.84 0.19
CA VAL A 231 -7.80 -10.67 -1.22
C VAL A 231 -7.50 -9.24 -1.70
N THR A 232 -7.87 -8.21 -0.92
CA THR A 232 -7.54 -6.81 -1.26
C THR A 232 -6.04 -6.54 -1.20
N PHE A 233 -5.35 -7.15 -0.24
CA PHE A 233 -3.89 -7.06 -0.14
C PHE A 233 -3.19 -7.73 -1.32
N GLY A 234 -3.77 -8.80 -1.88
CA GLY A 234 -3.13 -9.62 -2.90
C GLY A 234 -2.18 -10.65 -2.33
N MET A 235 -2.53 -11.25 -1.17
CA MET A 235 -1.66 -12.17 -0.43
C MET A 235 -1.05 -13.27 -1.32
N ASP A 236 -1.89 -13.95 -2.09
CA ASP A 236 -1.48 -15.01 -3.03
C ASP A 236 -1.07 -14.49 -4.43
N GLY A 237 -1.10 -13.17 -4.62
CA GLY A 237 -0.45 -12.46 -5.72
C GLY A 237 0.87 -11.81 -5.30
N ASN A 238 1.43 -12.16 -4.13
CA ASN A 238 2.63 -11.53 -3.55
C ASN A 238 2.49 -10.00 -3.39
N GLY A 239 1.36 -9.58 -2.83
CA GLY A 239 1.01 -8.17 -2.64
C GLY A 239 0.39 -7.50 -3.87
N TYR A 240 0.23 -8.21 -4.99
CA TYR A 240 -0.43 -7.70 -6.20
C TYR A 240 -1.89 -8.18 -6.26
N ALA A 241 -2.83 -7.24 -6.42
CA ALA A 241 -4.28 -7.46 -6.44
C ALA A 241 -4.95 -6.64 -7.56
N VAL A 242 -6.30 -6.65 -7.58
CA VAL A 242 -7.10 -5.83 -8.51
C VAL A 242 -6.75 -4.34 -8.43
N ALA A 243 -6.50 -3.83 -7.22
CA ALA A 243 -6.14 -2.43 -7.01
C ALA A 243 -4.87 -2.02 -7.78
N ASP A 244 -3.87 -2.92 -7.81
CA ASP A 244 -2.61 -2.70 -8.53
C ASP A 244 -2.82 -2.85 -10.04
N ALA A 245 -3.61 -3.85 -10.47
CA ALA A 245 -3.94 -4.04 -11.87
C ALA A 245 -4.71 -2.84 -12.47
N ILE A 246 -5.61 -2.22 -11.70
CA ILE A 246 -6.29 -1.00 -12.14
C ILE A 246 -5.30 0.15 -12.30
N ALA A 247 -4.39 0.36 -11.34
CA ALA A 247 -3.38 1.41 -11.44
C ALA A 247 -2.41 1.17 -12.62
N ASP A 248 -2.09 -0.09 -12.93
CA ASP A 248 -1.27 -0.46 -14.09
C ASP A 248 -2.02 -0.23 -15.42
N ASN A 249 -3.31 -0.56 -15.49
CA ASN A 249 -4.14 -0.41 -16.69
C ASN A 249 -4.53 1.05 -16.96
N HIS A 250 -4.63 1.86 -15.90
CA HIS A 250 -5.06 3.25 -15.92
C HIS A 250 -3.98 4.13 -15.29
N ALA A 251 -2.98 4.52 -16.08
CA ALA A 251 -1.72 5.06 -15.56
C ALA A 251 -1.85 6.34 -14.70
N ALA A 252 -2.88 7.16 -14.91
CA ALA A 252 -3.16 8.35 -14.11
C ALA A 252 -4.04 8.08 -12.87
N THR A 253 -4.48 6.83 -12.66
CA THR A 253 -5.29 6.40 -11.52
C THR A 253 -4.40 5.99 -10.36
N LYS A 254 -4.70 6.49 -9.16
CA LYS A 254 -4.00 6.12 -7.93
C LYS A 254 -4.85 5.18 -7.09
N SER A 255 -4.28 4.03 -6.75
CA SER A 255 -4.93 3.03 -5.88
C SER A 255 -4.30 2.99 -4.48
N TYR A 256 -5.14 3.19 -3.46
CA TYR A 256 -4.74 3.29 -2.06
C TYR A 256 -5.20 2.05 -1.29
N LYS A 257 -4.32 1.06 -1.08
CA LYS A 257 -4.66 -0.16 -0.33
C LYS A 257 -4.58 0.06 1.19
N TYR A 258 -5.67 -0.29 1.87
CA TYR A 258 -5.81 -0.36 3.33
C TYR A 258 -6.21 -1.78 3.72
N ALA A 259 -5.27 -2.72 3.61
CA ALA A 259 -5.54 -4.14 3.74
C ALA A 259 -4.56 -4.85 4.67
N ILE A 260 -5.09 -5.74 5.52
CA ILE A 260 -4.34 -6.64 6.39
C ILE A 260 -4.97 -8.02 6.28
N ALA A 261 -4.20 -9.00 5.82
CA ALA A 261 -4.67 -10.37 5.63
C ALA A 261 -5.16 -11.02 6.93
N GLY A 262 -6.27 -11.73 6.85
CA GLY A 262 -6.95 -12.37 7.99
C GLY A 262 -7.88 -11.45 8.79
N THR A 263 -7.99 -10.16 8.45
CA THR A 263 -8.90 -9.22 9.16
C THR A 263 -10.35 -9.31 8.66
N LYS A 264 -11.28 -8.82 9.48
CA LYS A 264 -12.74 -8.91 9.31
C LYS A 264 -13.40 -7.53 9.23
N LEU A 265 -14.64 -7.52 8.73
CA LEU A 265 -15.54 -6.37 8.84
C LEU A 265 -15.89 -6.08 10.30
N ILE A 266 -16.32 -7.11 11.05
CA ILE A 266 -16.72 -6.92 12.45
C ILE A 266 -15.58 -6.38 13.30
N THR A 267 -15.93 -5.55 14.28
CA THR A 267 -14.97 -4.87 15.17
C THR A 267 -14.56 -5.75 16.35
N ASP A 268 -14.10 -6.97 16.07
CA ASP A 268 -13.63 -7.90 17.09
C ASP A 268 -12.19 -7.63 17.53
N LYS A 269 -11.42 -6.91 16.70
CA LYS A 269 -10.01 -6.58 16.94
C LYS A 269 -9.70 -5.14 16.51
N PRO A 270 -8.62 -4.54 17.04
CA PRO A 270 -8.14 -3.22 16.59
C PRO A 270 -7.72 -3.15 15.11
N SER A 271 -7.49 -4.29 14.47
CA SER A 271 -7.10 -4.39 13.05
C SER A 271 -8.28 -4.61 12.09
N SER A 272 -9.50 -4.72 12.63
CA SER A 272 -10.72 -4.86 11.83
C SER A 272 -10.94 -3.67 10.90
N TYR A 273 -11.76 -3.88 9.87
CA TYR A 273 -11.92 -2.89 8.78
C TYR A 273 -12.40 -1.54 9.30
N VAL A 274 -13.36 -1.54 10.23
CA VAL A 274 -13.91 -0.32 10.85
C VAL A 274 -12.80 0.48 11.54
N GLU A 275 -11.96 -0.18 12.34
CA GLU A 275 -10.90 0.50 13.11
C GLU A 275 -9.77 0.97 12.21
N ARG A 276 -9.40 0.18 11.19
CA ARG A 276 -8.37 0.58 10.22
C ARG A 276 -8.84 1.73 9.33
N MET A 277 -10.11 1.74 8.92
CA MET A 277 -10.68 2.84 8.12
C MET A 277 -10.62 4.17 8.87
N LYS A 278 -10.87 4.19 10.18
CA LYS A 278 -10.78 5.41 11.02
C LYS A 278 -9.37 5.99 11.12
N GLN A 279 -8.33 5.23 10.73
CA GLN A 279 -6.94 5.68 10.74
C GLN A 279 -6.51 6.29 9.39
N ILE A 280 -7.38 6.24 8.39
CA ILE A 280 -7.14 6.87 7.09
C ILE A 280 -7.30 8.39 7.26
N ASP A 281 -6.40 9.14 6.64
CA ASP A 281 -6.42 10.60 6.66
C ASP A 281 -7.79 11.12 6.15
N PRO A 282 -8.56 11.85 6.99
CA PRO A 282 -9.86 12.39 6.60
C PRO A 282 -9.75 13.45 5.49
N GLU A 283 -8.58 14.06 5.29
CA GLU A 283 -8.36 15.08 4.25
C GLU A 283 -7.90 14.48 2.91
N GLN A 284 -7.60 13.18 2.86
CA GLN A 284 -7.26 12.51 1.60
C GLN A 284 -8.46 12.55 0.64
N ALA A 285 -8.26 13.17 -0.51
CA ALA A 285 -9.27 13.17 -1.57
C ALA A 285 -9.38 11.78 -2.19
N PHE A 286 -10.58 11.19 -2.09
CA PHE A 286 -10.95 9.96 -2.79
C PHE A 286 -12.12 10.23 -3.72
N ASP A 287 -12.03 9.73 -4.94
CA ASP A 287 -13.12 9.76 -5.90
C ASP A 287 -14.02 8.53 -5.76
N LEU A 288 -13.47 7.40 -5.29
CA LEU A 288 -14.18 6.14 -5.10
C LEU A 288 -13.64 5.40 -3.87
N PHE A 289 -14.53 4.69 -3.18
CA PHE A 289 -14.15 3.82 -2.06
C PHE A 289 -14.63 2.38 -2.30
N VAL A 290 -13.70 1.43 -2.36
CA VAL A 290 -13.97 0.02 -2.62
C VAL A 290 -13.76 -0.80 -1.35
N VAL A 291 -14.80 -1.52 -0.94
CA VAL A 291 -14.81 -2.32 0.29
C VAL A 291 -14.98 -3.80 -0.04
N GLN A 292 -14.07 -4.63 0.46
CA GLN A 292 -14.20 -6.08 0.36
C GLN A 292 -15.36 -6.58 1.23
N PHE A 293 -16.26 -7.39 0.66
CA PHE A 293 -17.18 -8.20 1.45
C PHE A 293 -16.43 -9.40 2.04
N SER A 294 -16.30 -9.41 3.37
CA SER A 294 -15.30 -10.22 4.06
C SER A 294 -15.58 -11.71 4.00
N THR A 295 -14.63 -12.46 3.43
CA THR A 295 -14.63 -13.94 3.48
C THR A 295 -14.24 -14.47 4.85
N ASN A 296 -13.46 -13.71 5.63
CA ASN A 296 -13.03 -14.12 6.98
C ASN A 296 -14.18 -14.10 7.98
N ASP A 297 -15.13 -13.18 7.82
CA ASP A 297 -16.35 -13.16 8.63
C ASP A 297 -17.15 -14.45 8.43
N ALA A 298 -17.27 -14.93 7.19
CA ALA A 298 -17.89 -16.22 6.89
C ALA A 298 -17.08 -17.39 7.43
N THR A 299 -15.76 -17.42 7.22
CA THR A 299 -14.87 -18.49 7.70
C THR A 299 -14.93 -18.63 9.23
N GLU A 300 -14.98 -17.51 9.95
CA GLU A 300 -15.08 -17.48 11.41
C GLU A 300 -16.52 -17.49 11.93
N LYS A 301 -17.51 -17.58 11.05
CA LYS A 301 -18.95 -17.67 11.39
C LYS A 301 -19.44 -16.48 12.22
N SER A 302 -18.99 -15.29 11.85
CA SER A 302 -19.40 -14.04 12.49
C SER A 302 -20.89 -13.81 12.32
N ALA A 303 -21.52 -13.15 13.30
CA ALA A 303 -22.95 -12.90 13.27
C ALA A 303 -23.32 -11.98 12.09
N VAL A 304 -24.28 -12.38 11.26
CA VAL A 304 -24.68 -11.60 10.07
C VAL A 304 -25.35 -10.28 10.47
N GLY A 305 -26.25 -10.29 11.47
CA GLY A 305 -27.02 -9.12 11.86
C GLY A 305 -28.20 -8.83 10.93
N THR A 306 -28.77 -7.62 11.02
CA THR A 306 -29.91 -7.16 10.21
C THR A 306 -29.72 -5.72 9.81
N VAL A 307 -30.21 -5.33 8.64
CA VAL A 307 -30.13 -3.94 8.15
C VAL A 307 -30.93 -3.03 9.07
N SER A 308 -30.28 -1.97 9.58
CA SER A 308 -30.91 -1.00 10.46
C SER A 308 -31.94 -0.14 9.71
N GLY A 309 -32.97 0.34 10.41
CA GLY A 309 -33.89 1.35 9.85
C GLY A 309 -33.32 2.78 9.83
N SER A 310 -32.17 3.01 10.48
CA SER A 310 -31.52 4.31 10.66
C SER A 310 -30.28 4.45 9.77
N LYS A 311 -29.88 5.67 9.40
CA LYS A 311 -28.58 5.93 8.74
C LYS A 311 -27.51 6.48 9.69
N GLU A 312 -27.86 6.68 10.97
CA GLU A 312 -26.93 7.20 11.98
C GLU A 312 -25.91 6.14 12.42
N MET A 313 -24.62 6.50 12.45
CA MET A 313 -23.53 5.58 12.79
C MET A 313 -23.69 4.89 14.16
N ASP A 314 -24.13 5.64 15.18
CA ASP A 314 -24.35 5.13 16.54
C ASP A 314 -25.44 4.05 16.64
N SER A 315 -26.22 3.86 15.57
CA SER A 315 -27.27 2.84 15.52
C SER A 315 -26.82 1.47 15.03
N PHE A 316 -25.57 1.35 14.55
CA PHE A 316 -25.06 0.12 13.96
C PHE A 316 -24.28 -0.73 14.97
N ASP A 317 -24.63 -2.02 15.06
CA ASP A 317 -23.87 -2.98 15.84
C ASP A 317 -22.68 -3.49 15.02
N THR A 318 -21.51 -2.88 15.24
CA THR A 318 -20.28 -3.23 14.53
C THR A 318 -19.71 -4.60 14.92
N MET A 319 -20.33 -5.33 15.85
CA MET A 319 -20.03 -6.74 16.11
C MET A 319 -20.79 -7.70 15.18
N THR A 320 -21.63 -7.18 14.28
CA THR A 320 -22.28 -7.94 13.21
C THR A 320 -21.77 -7.51 11.84
N VAL A 321 -21.75 -8.43 10.88
CA VAL A 321 -21.32 -8.15 9.50
C VAL A 321 -22.11 -6.97 8.91
N THR A 322 -23.42 -6.99 9.07
CA THR A 322 -24.31 -5.95 8.56
C THR A 322 -24.03 -4.62 9.22
N GLY A 323 -24.01 -4.55 10.56
CA GLY A 323 -23.77 -3.29 11.26
C GLY A 323 -22.37 -2.71 10.99
N ALA A 324 -21.34 -3.54 10.89
CA ALA A 324 -20.00 -3.08 10.51
C ALA A 324 -19.97 -2.50 9.10
N LEU A 325 -20.62 -3.16 8.13
CA LEU A 325 -20.72 -2.67 6.76
C LEU A 325 -21.51 -1.35 6.67
N GLU A 326 -22.63 -1.24 7.40
CA GLU A 326 -23.40 0.02 7.47
C GLU A 326 -22.60 1.15 8.10
N TYR A 327 -21.85 0.87 9.16
CA TYR A 327 -20.95 1.84 9.78
C TYR A 327 -19.89 2.32 8.79
N ILE A 328 -19.24 1.42 8.06
CA ILE A 328 -18.24 1.76 7.04
C ILE A 328 -18.83 2.69 5.98
N ILE A 329 -20.00 2.35 5.43
CA ILE A 329 -20.66 3.16 4.39
C ILE A 329 -21.01 4.55 4.93
N ALA A 330 -21.59 4.63 6.13
CA ALA A 330 -21.95 5.89 6.75
C ALA A 330 -20.73 6.78 7.02
N TYR A 331 -19.67 6.20 7.59
CA TYR A 331 -18.43 6.90 7.87
C TYR A 331 -17.76 7.44 6.60
N ILE A 332 -17.73 6.64 5.52
CA ILE A 332 -17.20 7.10 4.23
C ILE A 332 -18.00 8.30 3.72
N GLY A 333 -19.33 8.23 3.81
CA GLY A 333 -20.22 9.32 3.41
C GLY A 333 -20.03 10.61 4.22
N GLU A 334 -19.77 10.50 5.52
CA GLU A 334 -19.51 11.66 6.38
C GLU A 334 -18.11 12.24 6.24
N THR A 335 -17.11 11.38 5.97
CA THR A 335 -15.69 11.78 5.98
C THR A 335 -15.22 12.25 4.61
N TRP A 336 -15.37 11.41 3.58
CA TRP A 336 -14.87 11.70 2.22
C TRP A 336 -16.00 12.02 1.24
N ASN A 337 -17.23 11.63 1.57
CA ASN A 337 -18.42 11.90 0.75
C ASN A 337 -18.27 11.44 -0.72
N CYS A 338 -17.61 10.29 -0.93
CA CYS A 338 -17.42 9.68 -2.25
C CYS A 338 -18.29 8.43 -2.44
N PRO A 339 -18.59 8.02 -3.69
CA PRO A 339 -19.30 6.78 -3.98
C PRO A 339 -18.59 5.53 -3.42
N VAL A 340 -19.40 4.58 -2.93
CA VAL A 340 -18.92 3.32 -2.36
C VAL A 340 -19.27 2.15 -3.26
N ALA A 341 -18.28 1.30 -3.54
CA ALA A 341 -18.45 -0.02 -4.13
C ALA A 341 -18.16 -1.10 -3.09
N ILE A 342 -19.00 -2.12 -3.05
CA ILE A 342 -18.75 -3.35 -2.28
C ILE A 342 -18.47 -4.46 -3.28
N TYR A 343 -17.39 -5.20 -3.12
CA TYR A 343 -17.12 -6.36 -3.98
C TYR A 343 -17.21 -7.67 -3.21
N THR A 344 -17.85 -8.65 -3.81
CA THR A 344 -17.96 -10.00 -3.26
C THR A 344 -16.81 -10.86 -3.75
N ASN A 345 -16.50 -11.95 -3.06
CA ASN A 345 -15.68 -13.01 -3.65
C ASN A 345 -16.42 -13.72 -4.80
N THR A 346 -15.68 -14.38 -5.69
CA THR A 346 -16.26 -15.38 -6.62
C THR A 346 -16.91 -16.51 -5.84
N ARG A 347 -17.88 -17.21 -6.45
CA ARG A 347 -18.62 -18.29 -5.77
C ARG A 347 -17.70 -19.41 -5.28
N TYR A 348 -17.86 -19.80 -4.02
CA TYR A 348 -17.19 -20.94 -3.40
C TYR A 348 -18.12 -21.66 -2.43
N ASP A 349 -17.76 -22.88 -2.01
CA ASP A 349 -18.58 -23.66 -1.08
C ASP A 349 -18.49 -23.08 0.36
N SER A 350 -19.43 -22.20 0.69
CA SER A 350 -19.60 -21.67 2.04
C SER A 350 -21.06 -21.34 2.31
N PRO A 351 -21.74 -22.15 3.16
CA PRO A 351 -23.07 -21.83 3.66
C PRO A 351 -23.11 -20.49 4.39
N GLU A 352 -22.06 -20.17 5.16
CA GLU A 352 -21.96 -18.93 5.92
C GLU A 352 -21.84 -17.70 5.01
N TYR A 353 -21.01 -17.76 3.95
CA TYR A 353 -20.93 -16.66 2.99
C TYR A 353 -22.22 -16.53 2.17
N THR A 354 -22.87 -17.66 1.85
CA THR A 354 -24.20 -17.67 1.21
C THR A 354 -25.25 -16.97 2.09
N GLU A 355 -25.23 -17.20 3.40
CA GLU A 355 -26.10 -16.52 4.35
C GLU A 355 -25.80 -15.01 4.39
N MET A 356 -24.51 -14.64 4.46
CA MET A 356 -24.09 -13.24 4.40
C MET A 356 -24.55 -12.54 3.13
N MET A 357 -24.52 -13.20 1.97
CA MET A 357 -24.98 -12.62 0.70
C MET A 357 -26.45 -12.18 0.71
N THR A 358 -27.27 -12.70 1.62
CA THR A 358 -28.69 -12.31 1.72
C THR A 358 -28.91 -10.84 2.11
N ILE A 359 -27.93 -10.20 2.75
CA ILE A 359 -28.04 -8.79 3.18
C ILE A 359 -27.68 -7.78 2.08
N ILE A 360 -26.95 -8.21 1.06
CA ILE A 360 -26.41 -7.31 0.02
C ILE A 360 -27.50 -6.53 -0.74
N PRO A 361 -28.62 -7.14 -1.18
CA PRO A 361 -29.69 -6.39 -1.84
C PRO A 361 -30.32 -5.30 -0.97
N GLU A 362 -30.48 -5.56 0.33
CA GLU A 362 -31.05 -4.59 1.28
C GLU A 362 -30.07 -3.43 1.54
N ILE A 363 -28.77 -3.74 1.70
CA ILE A 363 -27.72 -2.72 1.81
C ILE A 363 -27.67 -1.86 0.56
N GLN A 364 -27.66 -2.47 -0.62
CA GLN A 364 -27.69 -1.76 -1.89
C GLN A 364 -28.91 -0.84 -2.02
N GLN A 365 -30.11 -1.34 -1.69
CA GLN A 365 -31.33 -0.55 -1.74
C GLN A 365 -31.30 0.65 -0.78
N LYS A 366 -30.80 0.44 0.45
CA LYS A 366 -30.78 1.48 1.50
C LYS A 366 -29.76 2.57 1.22
N TRP A 367 -28.56 2.17 0.82
CA TRP A 367 -27.41 3.06 0.74
C TRP A 367 -27.11 3.55 -0.67
N GLY A 368 -27.63 2.89 -1.71
CA GLY A 368 -27.35 3.25 -3.11
C GLY A 368 -25.92 2.94 -3.53
N VAL A 369 -25.26 2.00 -2.84
CA VAL A 369 -23.89 1.56 -3.16
C VAL A 369 -23.87 0.68 -4.42
N THR A 370 -22.74 0.70 -5.12
CA THR A 370 -22.49 -0.27 -6.20
C THR A 370 -22.08 -1.60 -5.59
N VAL A 371 -22.57 -2.70 -6.15
CA VAL A 371 -22.12 -4.05 -5.79
C VAL A 371 -21.41 -4.66 -6.99
N ILE A 372 -20.12 -4.93 -6.84
CA ILE A 372 -19.32 -5.72 -7.79
C ILE A 372 -19.53 -7.19 -7.43
N ASP A 373 -20.62 -7.76 -7.95
CA ASP A 373 -21.11 -9.09 -7.60
C ASP A 373 -20.39 -10.17 -8.40
N LEU A 374 -19.23 -10.62 -7.90
CA LEU A 374 -18.51 -11.76 -8.45
C LEU A 374 -19.17 -13.10 -8.08
N TRP A 375 -20.01 -13.12 -7.04
CA TRP A 375 -20.62 -14.33 -6.50
C TRP A 375 -21.74 -14.83 -7.40
N ASN A 376 -22.59 -13.94 -7.90
CA ASN A 376 -23.67 -14.25 -8.83
C ASN A 376 -23.31 -13.95 -10.30
N ASN A 377 -22.03 -13.71 -10.62
CA ASN A 377 -21.62 -13.48 -12.00
C ASN A 377 -21.73 -14.76 -12.82
N ASP A 378 -22.60 -14.77 -13.84
CA ASP A 378 -22.89 -15.96 -14.67
C ASP A 378 -21.65 -16.50 -15.39
N ASP A 379 -20.82 -15.63 -16.00
CA ASP A 379 -19.64 -16.03 -16.76
C ASP A 379 -18.54 -16.60 -15.83
N MET A 380 -18.35 -15.98 -14.67
CA MET A 380 -17.43 -16.50 -13.65
C MET A 380 -17.94 -17.83 -13.07
N ASN A 381 -19.25 -17.95 -12.82
CA ASN A 381 -19.86 -19.19 -12.35
C ASN A 381 -19.74 -20.32 -13.38
N GLN A 382 -19.85 -20.02 -14.67
CA GLN A 382 -19.60 -20.99 -15.73
C GLN A 382 -18.12 -21.47 -15.74
N THR A 383 -17.18 -20.55 -15.51
CA THR A 383 -15.74 -20.85 -15.41
C THR A 383 -15.43 -21.74 -14.20
N ILE A 384 -16.14 -21.54 -13.09
CA ILE A 384 -16.05 -22.39 -11.91
C ILE A 384 -16.64 -23.78 -12.19
N GLU A 385 -17.83 -23.85 -12.79
CA GLU A 385 -18.52 -25.11 -13.09
C GLU A 385 -17.79 -25.98 -14.12
N SER A 386 -17.04 -25.37 -15.04
CA SER A 386 -16.19 -26.08 -16.01
C SER A 386 -14.87 -26.58 -15.41
N GLY A 387 -14.49 -26.11 -14.22
CA GLY A 387 -13.20 -26.38 -13.58
C GLY A 387 -12.06 -25.48 -14.09
N GLU A 388 -12.32 -24.56 -15.02
CA GLU A 388 -11.28 -23.67 -15.55
C GLU A 388 -10.80 -22.62 -14.54
N ALA A 389 -11.55 -22.37 -13.46
CA ALA A 389 -11.16 -21.44 -12.40
C ALA A 389 -9.87 -21.85 -11.66
N GLU A 390 -9.45 -23.13 -11.71
CA GLU A 390 -8.21 -23.62 -11.08
C GLU A 390 -6.95 -22.88 -11.57
N LYS A 391 -6.96 -22.32 -12.79
CA LYS A 391 -5.81 -21.55 -13.30
C LYS A 391 -5.74 -20.12 -12.74
N TYR A 392 -6.85 -19.60 -12.22
CA TYR A 392 -6.99 -18.23 -11.69
C TYR A 392 -6.89 -18.17 -10.16
N MET A 393 -7.04 -19.30 -9.48
CA MET A 393 -7.19 -19.35 -8.02
C MET A 393 -6.11 -20.22 -7.38
N ILE A 394 -5.56 -19.79 -6.25
CA ILE A 394 -4.65 -20.62 -5.43
C ILE A 394 -5.45 -21.56 -4.54
N ASP A 395 -6.54 -21.06 -3.96
CA ASP A 395 -7.52 -21.84 -3.21
C ASP A 395 -8.94 -21.36 -3.55
N SER A 396 -9.96 -21.79 -2.80
CA SER A 396 -11.35 -21.41 -3.11
C SER A 396 -11.67 -19.92 -2.88
N ILE A 397 -10.78 -19.16 -2.24
CA ILE A 397 -10.98 -17.76 -1.84
C ILE A 397 -10.02 -16.81 -2.56
N HIS A 398 -8.76 -17.20 -2.74
CA HIS A 398 -7.69 -16.30 -3.14
C HIS A 398 -7.31 -16.46 -4.62
N PRO A 399 -7.48 -15.39 -5.43
CA PRO A 399 -6.91 -15.34 -6.76
C PRO A 399 -5.38 -15.34 -6.72
N ASN A 400 -4.78 -15.97 -7.73
CA ASN A 400 -3.39 -15.71 -8.09
C ASN A 400 -3.29 -14.45 -8.95
N THR A 401 -2.08 -14.05 -9.34
CA THR A 401 -1.87 -12.87 -10.20
C THR A 401 -2.72 -12.91 -11.48
N LEU A 402 -2.85 -14.06 -12.14
CA LEU A 402 -3.68 -14.22 -13.34
C LEU A 402 -5.17 -14.03 -13.03
N GLY A 403 -5.64 -14.55 -11.90
CA GLY A 403 -7.01 -14.36 -11.45
C GLY A 403 -7.34 -12.90 -11.16
N TYR A 404 -6.41 -12.16 -10.55
CA TYR A 404 -6.57 -10.72 -10.40
C TYR A 404 -6.62 -10.02 -11.76
N THR A 405 -5.60 -10.21 -12.61
CA THR A 405 -5.45 -9.42 -13.84
C THR A 405 -6.43 -9.77 -14.94
N GLU A 406 -6.66 -11.05 -15.22
CA GLU A 406 -7.43 -11.49 -16.39
C GLU A 406 -8.88 -11.85 -16.08
N TRP A 407 -9.19 -12.19 -14.82
CA TRP A 407 -10.52 -12.68 -14.45
C TRP A 407 -11.31 -11.66 -13.65
N TRP A 408 -10.71 -11.06 -12.63
CA TRP A 408 -11.40 -10.11 -11.75
C TRP A 408 -11.35 -8.68 -12.27
N THR A 409 -10.17 -8.15 -12.61
CA THR A 409 -10.00 -6.75 -13.01
C THR A 409 -10.99 -6.28 -14.09
N PRO A 410 -11.27 -7.05 -15.17
CA PRO A 410 -12.25 -6.60 -16.17
C PRO A 410 -13.66 -6.36 -15.61
N VAL A 411 -14.09 -7.13 -14.60
CA VAL A 411 -15.38 -6.95 -13.93
C VAL A 411 -15.37 -5.69 -13.05
N PHE A 412 -14.24 -5.40 -12.40
CA PHE A 412 -14.08 -4.18 -11.61
C PHE A 412 -14.03 -2.95 -12.50
N GLU A 413 -13.25 -2.95 -13.58
CA GLU A 413 -13.15 -1.82 -14.52
C GLU A 413 -14.52 -1.44 -15.07
N ASP A 414 -15.29 -2.43 -15.55
CA ASP A 414 -16.65 -2.20 -16.06
C ASP A 414 -17.61 -1.66 -14.99
N ALA A 415 -17.50 -2.12 -13.74
CA ALA A 415 -18.35 -1.65 -12.65
C ALA A 415 -17.97 -0.23 -12.18
N LEU A 416 -16.68 0.03 -12.00
CA LEU A 416 -16.16 1.32 -11.51
C LEU A 416 -16.36 2.42 -12.56
N ALA A 417 -16.14 2.13 -13.84
CA ALA A 417 -16.36 3.09 -14.92
C ALA A 417 -17.83 3.54 -15.04
N LYS A 418 -18.78 2.75 -14.54
CA LYS A 418 -20.22 3.12 -14.50
C LYS A 418 -20.60 3.99 -13.30
N MET A 419 -19.70 4.15 -12.33
CA MET A 419 -19.95 4.94 -11.12
C MET A 419 -19.61 6.42 -11.31
N VAL A 420 -18.80 6.76 -12.32
CA VAL A 420 -18.22 8.07 -12.55
C VAL A 420 -18.82 8.80 -13.75
#